data_AF-A0A6G2D7G0-F1
#
_entry.id   AF-A0A6G2D7G0-F1
#
_cell.length_a   1.000
_cell.length_b   1.000
_cell.length_c   1.000
_cell.angle_alpha   90.00
_cell.angle_beta   90.00
_cell.angle_gamma   90.00
#
_symmetry.space_group_name_H-M   'P 1'
#
loop_
_entity.id
_entity.type
_entity.pdbx_description
1 polymer ?
#
loop_
_entity_poly.entity_id
_entity_poly.type
_entity_poly.pdbx_seq_one_letter_code
_entity_poly.pdbx_strand_id
1 'polypeptide(L)'
;VPWCVSQQQTVTEIMDTYCDWGVKYPLVYLEDPFSDEDLDSWRKFQLIKPLKLQVFGDDFYATNLERISQFKDCADGIVIKPN
;
A
#
# COMPACT_ATOMS: atom_id res chain seq x y z
N VAL A 1 -15.38 5.79 -26.22
CA VAL A 1 -14.46 6.28 -25.16
C VAL A 1 -13.05 5.91 -25.57
N PRO A 2 -12.16 6.87 -25.83
CA PRO A 2 -10.77 6.54 -26.09
C PRO A 2 -10.24 5.92 -24.80
N TRP A 3 -9.83 4.67 -24.86
CA TRP A 3 -9.20 4.00 -23.74
C TRP A 3 -7.98 4.81 -23.33
N CYS A 4 -7.94 5.18 -22.06
CA CYS A 4 -6.91 6.00 -21.45
C CYS A 4 -5.53 5.45 -21.83
N VAL A 5 -4.66 6.31 -22.37
CA VAL A 5 -3.24 5.98 -22.47
C VAL A 5 -2.75 5.80 -21.03
N SER A 6 -2.37 4.57 -20.66
CA SER A 6 -1.79 4.30 -19.35
C SER A 6 -0.44 5.02 -19.30
N GLN A 7 -0.36 6.10 -18.52
CA GLN A 7 0.93 6.68 -18.21
C GLN A 7 1.63 5.75 -17.23
N GLN A 8 2.84 5.33 -17.58
CA GLN A 8 3.68 4.56 -16.69
C GLN A 8 4.20 5.51 -15.61
N GLN A 9 3.82 5.26 -14.36
CA GLN A 9 4.32 6.01 -13.22
C GLN A 9 5.42 5.20 -12.55
N THR A 10 6.43 5.91 -12.06
CA THR A 10 7.41 5.34 -11.15
C THR A 10 6.77 5.11 -9.78
N VAL A 11 7.35 4.22 -8.98
CA VAL A 11 6.86 3.94 -7.64
C VAL A 11 6.84 5.19 -6.76
N THR A 12 7.86 6.04 -6.87
CA THR A 12 7.94 7.30 -6.10
C THR A 12 6.78 8.24 -6.46
N GLU A 13 6.44 8.38 -7.74
CA GLU A 13 5.30 9.21 -8.16
C GLU A 13 3.97 8.66 -7.64
N ILE A 14 3.84 7.34 -7.56
CA ILE A 14 2.67 6.68 -6.96
C ILE A 14 2.60 6.95 -5.45
N MET A 15 3.72 6.85 -4.74
CA MET A 15 3.80 7.18 -3.31
C MET A 15 3.36 8.61 -3.03
N ASP A 16 3.91 9.57 -3.79
CA ASP A 16 3.56 10.99 -3.66
C ASP A 16 2.07 11.21 -3.92
N THR A 17 1.52 10.53 -4.93
CA THR A 17 0.09 10.57 -5.24
C THR A 17 -0.76 10.09 -4.06
N TYR A 18 -0.42 8.96 -3.43
CA TYR A 18 -1.15 8.45 -2.28
C TYR A 18 -1.03 9.36 -1.05
N CYS A 19 0.14 9.93 -0.80
CA CYS A 19 0.35 10.92 0.25
C CYS A 19 -0.53 12.16 0.03
N ASP A 20 -0.53 12.70 -1.19
CA ASP A 20 -1.37 13.84 -1.56
C ASP A 20 -2.86 13.54 -1.38
N TRP A 21 -3.31 12.34 -1.75
CA TRP A 21 -4.70 11.93 -1.54
C TRP A 21 -5.04 11.77 -0.06
N GLY A 22 -4.14 11.22 0.75
CA GLY A 22 -4.32 11.08 2.20
C GLY A 22 -4.40 12.43 2.93
N VAL A 23 -3.85 13.51 2.35
CA VAL A 23 -3.99 14.87 2.88
C VAL A 23 -5.24 15.56 2.33
N LYS A 24 -5.49 15.43 1.02
CA LYS A 24 -6.54 16.18 0.31
C LYS A 24 -7.94 15.65 0.58
N TYR A 25 -8.06 14.35 0.76
CA TYR A 25 -9.34 13.66 0.96
C TYR A 25 -9.36 12.98 2.32
N PRO A 26 -10.55 12.68 2.89
CA PRO A 26 -10.66 11.85 4.08
C PRO A 26 -10.40 10.36 3.74
N LEU A 27 -9.30 10.09 3.02
CA LEU A 27 -8.86 8.74 2.68
C LEU A 27 -8.18 8.15 3.92
N VAL A 28 -8.86 7.19 4.55
CA VAL A 28 -8.42 6.57 5.80
C VAL A 28 -7.83 5.19 5.62
N TYR A 29 -8.05 4.56 4.46
CA TYR A 29 -7.69 3.17 4.19
C TYR A 29 -7.15 3.04 2.77
N LEU A 30 -6.03 2.35 2.63
CA LEU A 30 -5.40 1.99 1.37
C LEU A 30 -4.93 0.53 1.44
N GLU A 31 -5.27 -0.26 0.43
CA GLU A 31 -4.96 -1.69 0.35
C GLU A 31 -4.02 -1.93 -0.83
N ASP A 32 -3.01 -2.78 -0.62
CA ASP A 32 -2.00 -3.18 -1.60
C ASP A 32 -1.49 -2.06 -2.53
N PRO A 33 -0.87 -1.00 -1.97
CA PRO A 33 -0.34 0.11 -2.77
C PRO A 33 0.79 -0.27 -3.73
N PHE A 34 1.50 -1.37 -3.45
CA PHE A 34 2.64 -1.84 -4.25
C PHE A 34 2.58 -3.36 -4.41
N SER A 35 3.43 -3.90 -5.29
CA SER A 35 3.58 -5.36 -5.45
C SER A 35 3.95 -6.04 -4.12
N ASP A 36 3.48 -7.26 -3.97
CA ASP A 36 3.76 -8.20 -2.88
C ASP A 36 5.24 -8.59 -2.75
N GLU A 37 6.05 -8.34 -3.78
CA GLU A 37 7.50 -8.58 -3.79
C GLU A 37 8.32 -7.31 -3.47
N ASP A 38 7.72 -6.11 -3.51
CA ASP A 38 8.44 -4.83 -3.38
C ASP A 38 8.53 -4.33 -1.93
N LEU A 39 9.24 -5.08 -1.09
CA LEU A 39 9.39 -4.80 0.35
C LEU A 39 9.94 -3.40 0.65
N ASP A 40 10.83 -2.89 -0.20
CA ASP A 40 11.45 -1.58 0.00
C ASP A 40 10.42 -0.46 -0.11
N SER A 41 9.50 -0.59 -1.06
CA SER A 41 8.46 0.41 -1.28
C SER A 41 7.43 0.42 -0.14
N TRP A 42 7.00 -0.75 0.34
CA TRP A 42 6.13 -0.85 1.51
C TRP A 42 6.74 -0.15 2.74
N ARG A 43 8.00 -0.46 3.06
CA ARG A 43 8.70 0.17 4.21
C ARG A 43 8.87 1.67 4.05
N LYS A 44 9.31 2.12 2.88
CA LYS A 44 9.47 3.56 2.60
C LYS A 44 8.14 4.28 2.74
N PHE A 45 7.07 3.70 2.22
CA PHE A 45 5.75 4.32 2.30
C PHE A 45 5.25 4.43 3.74
N GLN A 46 5.47 3.42 4.59
CA GLN A 46 5.14 3.52 6.02
C GLN A 46 5.81 4.69 6.74
N LEU A 47 7.02 5.09 6.30
CA LEU A 47 7.74 6.21 6.89
C LEU A 47 7.18 7.58 6.48
N ILE A 48 6.60 7.68 5.27
CA ILE A 48 6.19 8.97 4.69
C ILE A 48 4.68 9.17 4.64
N LYS A 49 3.88 8.11 4.77
CA LYS A 49 2.42 8.22 4.64
C LYS A 49 1.82 9.16 5.67
N PRO A 50 0.72 9.86 5.35
CA PRO A 50 -0.01 10.64 6.33
C PRO A 50 -0.48 9.76 7.51
N LEU A 51 -0.38 10.28 8.72
CA LEU A 51 -0.68 9.53 9.96
C LEU A 51 -2.09 8.93 9.99
N LYS A 52 -3.07 9.60 9.36
CA LYS A 52 -4.48 9.14 9.32
C LYS A 52 -4.77 8.10 8.23
N LEU A 53 -3.87 7.94 7.27
CA LEU A 53 -4.01 6.95 6.21
C LEU A 53 -3.49 5.62 6.73
N GLN A 54 -4.35 4.61 6.82
CA GLN A 54 -3.95 3.25 7.19
C GLN A 54 -3.67 2.43 5.95
N VAL A 55 -2.58 1.65 5.97
CA VAL A 55 -2.15 0.80 4.87
C VAL A 55 -2.30 -0.65 5.27
N PHE A 56 -2.99 -1.43 4.45
CA PHE A 56 -3.28 -2.84 4.69
C PHE A 56 -2.75 -3.71 3.54
N GLY A 57 -2.21 -4.87 3.90
CA GLY A 57 -1.79 -5.89 2.94
C GLY A 57 -2.82 -6.99 2.79
N ASP A 58 -3.30 -7.23 1.58
CA ASP A 58 -4.11 -8.39 1.20
C ASP A 58 -3.23 -9.41 0.49
N ASP A 59 -2.82 -9.14 -0.76
CA ASP A 59 -1.87 -9.98 -1.50
C ASP A 59 -0.49 -9.98 -0.83
N PHE A 60 -0.08 -8.85 -0.26
CA PHE A 60 1.20 -8.73 0.42
C PHE A 60 1.37 -9.71 1.60
N TYR A 61 0.30 -10.01 2.33
CA TYR A 61 0.36 -10.99 3.43
C TYR A 61 -0.28 -12.32 3.07
N ALA A 62 -1.25 -12.35 2.16
CA ALA A 62 -2.00 -13.52 1.70
C ALA A 62 -2.51 -14.42 2.84
N THR A 63 -2.90 -13.83 3.97
CA THR A 63 -3.29 -14.57 5.20
C THR A 63 -2.21 -15.57 5.69
N ASN A 64 -0.94 -15.36 5.30
CA ASN A 64 0.19 -16.24 5.61
C ASN A 64 0.91 -15.76 6.90
N LEU A 65 0.91 -16.62 7.93
CA LEU A 65 1.52 -16.32 9.24
C LEU A 65 3.01 -15.98 9.18
N GLU A 66 3.78 -16.65 8.31
CA GLU A 66 5.22 -16.41 8.18
C GLU A 66 5.47 -15.00 7.63
N ARG A 67 4.77 -14.63 6.53
CA ARG A 67 4.87 -13.29 5.94
C ARG A 67 4.47 -12.19 6.93
N ILE A 68 3.38 -12.40 7.67
CA ILE A 68 2.92 -11.45 8.71
C ILE A 68 4.01 -11.26 9.77
N SER A 69 4.58 -12.36 10.25
CA SER A 69 5.59 -12.31 11.31
C SER A 69 6.89 -11.62 10.85
N GLN A 70 7.26 -11.81 9.59
CA GLN A 70 8.50 -11.30 9.01
C GLN A 70 8.41 -9.82 8.63
N PHE A 71 7.24 -9.35 8.18
CA PHE A 71 7.05 -8.03 7.58
C PHE A 71 6.03 -7.16 8.33
N LYS A 72 6.00 -7.28 9.67
CA LYS A 72 5.09 -6.53 10.56
C LYS A 72 5.27 -5.01 10.51
N ASP A 73 6.41 -4.53 10.00
CA ASP A 73 6.76 -3.12 9.87
C ASP A 73 6.29 -2.51 8.53
N CYS A 74 5.85 -3.35 7.59
CA CYS A 74 5.52 -2.93 6.22
C CYS A 74 4.10 -2.35 6.08
N ALA A 75 3.17 -2.65 6.98
CA ALA A 75 1.79 -2.18 6.91
C ALA A 75 1.20 -1.97 8.32
N ASP A 76 0.08 -1.25 8.43
CA ASP A 76 -0.63 -1.06 9.70
C ASP A 76 -1.57 -2.22 10.04
N GLY A 77 -1.92 -3.04 9.04
CA GLY A 77 -2.85 -4.15 9.20
C GLY A 77 -2.85 -5.15 8.04
N ILE A 78 -3.69 -6.17 8.19
CA ILE A 78 -3.85 -7.28 7.25
C ILE A 78 -5.32 -7.49 6.92
N VAL A 79 -5.59 -7.86 5.66
CA VAL A 79 -6.86 -8.42 5.23
C VAL A 79 -6.82 -9.95 5.41
N ILE A 80 -7.74 -10.50 6.21
CA ILE A 80 -7.82 -11.95 6.49
C ILE A 80 -8.88 -12.59 5.60
N LYS A 81 -8.46 -13.58 4.80
CA LYS A 81 -9.33 -14.41 3.95
C LYS A 81 -9.29 -15.85 4.46
N PRO A 82 -10.39 -16.38 5.04
CA PRO A 82 -10.39 -17.68 5.72
C PRO A 82 -10.43 -18.91 4.79
N ASN A 83 -10.50 -18.70 3.47
CA ASN A 83 -10.80 -19.72 2.46
C ASN A 83 -9.59 -20.09 1.60
#